data_AF-A0A2V7E5K2-F1
#
_entry.id   AF-A0A2V7E5K2-F1
#
_cell.length_a   1.000
_cell.length_b   1.000
_cell.length_c   1.000
_cell.angle_alpha   90.00
_cell.angle_beta   90.00
_cell.angle_gamma   90.00
#
_symmetry.space_group_name_H-M   'P 1'
#
loop_
_entity.id
_entity.type
_entity.pdbx_description
1 polymer ?
#
loop_
_entity_poly.entity_id
_entity_poly.type
_entity_poly.pdbx_seq_one_letter_code
_entity_poly.pdbx_strand_id
1 'polypeptide(L)'
;MRDRGLGMPAAIVLVSPWLDVTASGDTETTLRTADPNALDERHARQAAAAYAALEHHKDPYASPVYGDYATGFPPTLIQGGLKEVLLSGFVRMYQALDTAGVTVKLDLYEGMIHNFPDRIPDAPEAIAARQKMRAFLHQHLGL
;
A
#
# COMPACT_ATOMS: atom_id res chain seq x y z
N MET A 1 16.47 -4.18 2.53
CA MET A 1 17.29 -5.08 1.68
C MET A 1 18.34 -4.28 0.91
N ARG A 2 17.91 -3.34 0.06
CA ARG A 2 18.78 -2.41 -0.69
C ARG A 2 19.89 -1.77 0.14
N ASP A 3 19.55 -1.11 1.24
CA ASP A 3 20.53 -0.35 2.04
C ASP A 3 21.53 -1.27 2.78
N ARG A 4 21.25 -2.57 2.81
CA ARG A 4 22.14 -3.62 3.32
C ARG A 4 22.92 -4.33 2.20
N GLY A 5 22.85 -3.86 0.96
CA GLY A 5 23.50 -4.47 -0.20
C GLY A 5 22.95 -5.85 -0.56
N LEU A 6 21.75 -6.21 -0.09
CA LEU A 6 21.11 -7.47 -0.42
C LEU A 6 20.40 -7.37 -1.77
N GLY A 7 20.36 -8.48 -2.52
CA GLY A 7 19.59 -8.57 -3.76
C GLY A 7 18.12 -8.18 -3.54
N MET A 8 17.55 -7.44 -4.47
CA MET A 8 16.15 -7.01 -4.41
C MET A 8 15.24 -8.07 -5.06
N PRO A 9 13.98 -8.20 -4.61
CA PRO A 9 13.01 -9.07 -5.28
C PRO A 9 12.73 -8.55 -6.69
N ALA A 10 12.31 -9.44 -7.59
CA ALA A 10 12.01 -9.10 -8.98
C ALA A 10 10.72 -8.27 -9.14
N ALA A 11 9.80 -8.34 -8.17
CA ALA A 11 8.58 -7.54 -8.13
C ALA A 11 8.03 -7.45 -6.71
N ILE A 12 7.19 -6.45 -6.46
CA ILE A 12 6.45 -6.24 -5.20
C ILE A 12 4.97 -6.08 -5.52
N VAL A 13 4.12 -6.74 -4.74
CA VAL A 13 2.67 -6.52 -4.74
C VAL A 13 2.26 -6.06 -3.35
N LEU A 14 1.56 -4.93 -3.30
CA LEU A 14 1.00 -4.34 -2.11
C LEU A 14 -0.53 -4.38 -2.22
N VAL A 15 -1.21 -4.99 -1.25
CA VAL A 15 -2.67 -5.05 -1.18
C VAL A 15 -3.11 -4.30 0.07
N SER A 16 -3.90 -3.24 -0.13
CA SER A 16 -4.38 -2.35 0.93
C SER A 16 -3.28 -1.95 1.94
N PRO A 17 -2.09 -1.50 1.49
CA PRO A 17 -0.92 -1.38 2.35
C PRO A 17 -0.99 -0.22 3.33
N TRP A 18 -0.65 -0.45 4.60
CA TRP A 18 -0.47 0.65 5.57
C TRP A 18 0.95 1.22 5.44
N LEU A 19 1.06 2.39 4.79
CA LEU A 19 2.36 2.95 4.36
C LEU A 19 2.79 4.21 5.14
N ASP A 20 1.89 4.73 5.98
CA ASP A 20 2.14 5.90 6.82
C ASP A 20 1.46 5.72 8.18
N VAL A 21 2.24 5.54 9.24
CA VAL A 21 1.71 5.36 10.60
C VAL A 21 1.44 6.69 11.32
N THR A 22 1.79 7.84 10.71
CA THR A 22 1.56 9.17 11.30
C THR A 22 0.11 9.65 11.22
N ALA A 23 -0.74 8.92 10.49
CA ALA A 23 -2.11 9.30 10.22
C ALA A 23 -2.29 10.62 9.43
N SER A 24 -1.35 10.93 8.52
CA SER A 24 -1.29 12.23 7.84
C SER A 24 -2.05 12.30 6.49
N GLY A 25 -2.67 11.21 6.05
CA GLY A 25 -3.40 11.18 4.77
C GLY A 25 -4.80 11.80 4.85
N ASP A 26 -5.18 12.60 3.85
CA ASP A 26 -6.52 13.24 3.79
C ASP A 26 -7.67 12.23 3.93
N THR A 27 -7.51 11.06 3.33
CA THR A 27 -8.52 9.98 3.31
C THR A 27 -8.78 9.37 4.68
N GLU A 28 -7.86 9.53 5.63
CA GLU A 28 -8.11 9.12 7.02
C GLU A 28 -9.21 9.96 7.67
N THR A 29 -9.38 11.20 7.19
CA THR A 29 -10.50 12.05 7.60
C THR A 29 -11.70 11.91 6.66
N THR A 30 -11.49 12.00 5.34
CA THR A 30 -12.59 12.10 4.36
C THR A 30 -13.31 10.77 4.09
N LEU A 31 -12.63 9.63 4.29
CA LEU A 31 -13.19 8.28 4.10
C LEU A 31 -13.37 7.52 5.42
N ARG A 32 -13.27 8.19 6.58
CA ARG A 32 -13.35 7.57 7.91
C ARG A 32 -14.56 6.64 8.12
N THR A 33 -15.69 6.93 7.47
CA THR A 33 -16.93 6.16 7.59
C THR A 33 -17.28 5.37 6.33
N ALA A 34 -16.41 5.37 5.31
CA ALA A 34 -16.70 4.76 4.02
C ALA A 34 -16.55 3.25 4.06
N ASP A 35 -15.54 2.73 4.77
CA ASP A 35 -15.37 1.30 5.01
C ASP A 35 -15.96 0.91 6.39
N PRO A 36 -17.02 0.08 6.44
CA PRO A 36 -17.60 -0.37 7.71
C PRO A 36 -16.67 -1.26 8.53
N ASN A 37 -15.62 -1.80 7.90
CA ASN A 37 -14.58 -2.59 8.54
C ASN A 37 -13.27 -1.80 8.70
N ALA A 38 -13.31 -0.47 8.53
CA ALA A 38 -12.15 0.38 8.69
C ALA A 38 -11.47 0.15 10.04
N LEU A 39 -10.14 0.31 10.06
CA LEU A 39 -9.39 0.41 11.30
C LEU A 39 -9.97 1.57 12.12
N ASP A 40 -10.52 1.26 13.28
CA ASP A 40 -10.90 2.30 14.24
C ASP A 40 -9.67 3.15 14.58
N GLU A 41 -9.85 4.47 14.57
CA GLU A 41 -8.75 5.42 14.68
C GLU A 41 -7.94 5.23 15.97
N ARG A 42 -8.58 4.83 17.09
CA ARG A 42 -7.85 4.52 18.33
C ARG A 42 -7.04 3.25 18.15
N HIS A 43 -7.60 2.20 17.56
CA HIS A 43 -6.84 0.97 17.29
C HIS A 43 -5.65 1.25 16.35
N ALA A 44 -5.82 2.06 15.31
CA ALA A 44 -4.73 2.45 14.41
C ALA A 44 -3.62 3.22 15.15
N ARG A 45 -3.98 4.21 15.97
CA ARG A 45 -3.01 4.97 16.79
C ARG A 45 -2.29 4.09 17.81
N GLN A 46 -3.00 3.17 18.45
CA GLN A 46 -2.41 2.21 19.39
C GLN A 46 -1.44 1.25 18.67
N ALA A 47 -1.82 0.75 17.50
CA ALA A 47 -0.95 -0.09 16.68
C ALA A 47 0.30 0.67 16.23
N ALA A 48 0.16 1.93 15.82
CA ALA A 48 1.29 2.78 15.42
C ALA A 48 2.27 3.01 16.59
N ALA A 49 1.75 3.31 17.78
CA ALA A 49 2.55 3.51 18.99
C ALA A 49 3.23 2.21 19.47
N ALA A 50 2.60 1.06 19.26
CA ALA A 50 3.19 -0.24 19.56
C ALA A 50 4.26 -0.65 18.54
N TYR A 51 4.11 -0.21 17.28
CA TYR A 51 5.02 -0.55 16.18
C TYR A 51 6.31 0.27 16.23
N ALA A 52 6.22 1.58 16.48
CA ALA A 52 7.37 2.47 16.54
C ALA A 52 7.14 3.62 17.54
N ALA A 53 8.22 4.11 18.15
CA ALA A 53 8.18 5.34 18.94
C ALA A 53 7.76 6.53 18.06
N LEU A 54 7.09 7.52 18.64
CA LEU A 54 6.44 8.62 17.91
C LEU A 54 7.44 9.39 17.03
N GLU A 55 8.65 9.62 17.52
CA GLU A 55 9.76 10.27 16.80
C GLU A 55 10.23 9.49 15.57
N HIS A 56 9.97 8.19 15.51
CA HIS A 56 10.31 7.31 14.40
C HIS A 56 9.15 7.06 13.44
N HIS A 57 7.97 7.66 13.65
CA HIS A 57 6.82 7.43 12.76
C HIS A 57 7.05 7.91 11.32
N LYS A 58 7.96 8.87 11.11
CA LYS A 58 8.39 9.31 9.78
C LYS A 58 9.66 8.64 9.27
N ASP A 59 10.23 7.70 10.03
CA ASP A 59 11.34 6.87 9.55
C ASP A 59 10.84 6.05 8.34
N PRO A 60 11.54 6.06 7.18
CA PRO A 60 11.20 5.23 6.02
C PRO A 60 11.00 3.75 6.30
N TYR A 61 11.64 3.20 7.33
CA TYR A 61 11.47 1.80 7.73
C TYR A 61 10.17 1.55 8.50
N ALA A 62 9.60 2.60 9.11
CA ALA A 62 8.29 2.54 9.74
C ALA A 62 7.16 2.95 8.77
N SER A 63 7.39 4.01 7.99
CA SER A 63 6.44 4.60 7.06
C SER A 63 7.08 4.74 5.67
N PRO A 64 6.95 3.72 4.80
CA PRO A 64 7.60 3.69 3.48
C PRO A 64 7.27 4.87 2.56
N VAL A 65 6.17 5.61 2.78
CA VAL A 65 5.88 6.84 2.01
C VAL A 65 6.98 7.91 2.10
N TYR A 66 7.83 7.86 3.13
CA TYR A 66 8.94 8.80 3.33
C TYR A 66 10.28 8.27 2.79
N GLY A 67 10.30 7.09 2.17
CA GLY A 67 11.52 6.48 1.66
C GLY A 67 12.11 7.17 0.42
N ASP A 68 13.42 7.02 0.26
CA ASP A 68 14.12 7.35 -0.98
C ASP A 68 14.05 6.16 -1.96
N TYR A 69 13.53 6.44 -3.15
CA TYR A 69 13.37 5.48 -4.24
C TYR A 69 14.22 5.84 -5.47
N ALA A 70 14.96 6.96 -5.44
CA ALA A 70 15.72 7.46 -6.59
C ALA A 70 16.86 6.54 -7.03
N THR A 71 17.39 5.72 -6.11
CA THR A 71 18.43 4.73 -6.41
C THR A 71 17.88 3.42 -7.01
N GLY A 72 16.60 3.40 -7.37
CA GLY A 72 15.90 2.24 -7.90
C GLY A 72 15.14 1.42 -6.85
N PHE A 73 14.08 0.78 -7.32
CA PHE A 73 13.20 -0.10 -6.56
C PHE A 73 12.55 -1.14 -7.49
N PRO A 74 12.12 -2.31 -7.01
CA PRO A 74 11.46 -3.30 -7.84
C PRO A 74 10.16 -2.79 -8.48
N PRO A 75 9.78 -3.31 -9.65
CA PRO A 75 8.45 -3.11 -10.20
C PRO A 75 7.38 -3.37 -9.13
N THR A 76 6.48 -2.42 -8.93
CA THR A 76 5.53 -2.45 -7.81
C THR A 76 4.09 -2.31 -8.28
N LEU A 77 3.23 -3.24 -7.87
CA LEU A 77 1.78 -3.15 -8.00
C LEU A 77 1.17 -2.74 -6.66
N ILE A 78 0.36 -1.70 -6.65
CA ILE A 78 -0.40 -1.22 -5.48
C ILE A 78 -1.88 -1.40 -5.79
N GLN A 79 -2.55 -2.27 -5.03
CA GLN A 79 -3.99 -2.52 -5.13
C GLN A 79 -4.71 -2.08 -3.86
N GLY A 80 -5.91 -1.55 -4.03
CA GLY A 80 -6.74 -1.11 -2.91
C GLY A 80 -8.13 -0.67 -3.34
N GLY A 81 -9.03 -0.55 -2.37
CA GLY A 81 -10.38 -0.07 -2.57
C GLY A 81 -10.49 1.45 -2.38
N LEU A 82 -11.46 2.07 -3.06
CA LEU A 82 -11.71 3.51 -2.95
C LEU A 82 -12.46 3.94 -1.68
N LYS A 83 -12.87 3.00 -0.81
CA LYS A 83 -13.45 3.30 0.51
C LYS A 83 -12.42 3.28 1.64
N GLU A 84 -11.16 3.04 1.34
CA GLU A 84 -10.13 2.87 2.36
C GLU A 84 -9.61 4.19 2.93
N VAL A 85 -9.54 4.27 4.26
CA VAL A 85 -8.85 5.38 4.95
C VAL A 85 -7.38 5.50 4.56
N LEU A 86 -6.75 4.38 4.17
CA LEU A 86 -5.34 4.30 3.78
C LEU A 86 -5.05 4.79 2.35
N LEU A 87 -6.08 5.13 1.57
CA LEU A 87 -5.97 5.45 0.13
C LEU A 87 -4.95 6.54 -0.18
N SER A 88 -4.83 7.58 0.65
CA SER A 88 -3.83 8.64 0.50
C SER A 88 -2.40 8.09 0.53
N GLY A 89 -2.14 7.07 1.36
CA GLY A 89 -0.85 6.37 1.41
C GLY A 89 -0.55 5.66 0.09
N PHE A 90 -1.56 5.07 -0.55
CA PHE A 90 -1.39 4.38 -1.84
C PHE A 90 -1.00 5.38 -2.93
N VAL A 91 -1.71 6.51 -3.00
CA VAL A 91 -1.45 7.58 -3.96
C VAL A 91 -0.07 8.19 -3.74
N ARG A 92 0.30 8.51 -2.50
CA ARG A 92 1.61 9.08 -2.16
C ARG A 92 2.76 8.14 -2.49
N MET A 93 2.61 6.85 -2.21
CA MET A 93 3.62 5.85 -2.57
C MET A 93 3.73 5.67 -4.08
N TYR A 94 2.61 5.62 -4.80
CA TYR A 94 2.59 5.61 -6.26
C TYR A 94 3.37 6.81 -6.81
N GLN A 95 3.08 8.03 -6.34
CA GLN A 95 3.76 9.25 -6.78
C GLN A 95 5.26 9.23 -6.48
N ALA A 96 5.66 8.75 -5.29
CA ALA A 96 7.08 8.64 -4.92
C ALA A 96 7.83 7.68 -5.83
N LEU A 97 7.25 6.51 -6.14
CA LEU A 97 7.84 5.52 -7.05
C LEU A 97 7.87 6.01 -8.50
N ASP A 98 6.78 6.61 -8.98
CA ASP A 98 6.65 7.15 -10.34
C ASP A 98 7.65 8.28 -10.58
N THR A 99 7.76 9.22 -9.63
CA THR A 99 8.75 10.31 -9.68
C THR A 99 10.19 9.80 -9.70
N ALA A 100 10.45 8.68 -9.04
CA ALA A 100 11.75 8.02 -9.03
C ALA A 100 12.03 7.18 -10.29
N GLY A 101 11.11 7.13 -11.26
CA GLY A 101 11.25 6.34 -12.49
C GLY A 101 11.09 4.83 -12.27
N VAL A 102 10.51 4.41 -11.14
CA VAL A 102 10.22 3.00 -10.87
C VAL A 102 8.99 2.59 -11.68
N THR A 103 9.00 1.39 -12.27
CA THR A 103 7.79 0.80 -12.86
C THR A 103 6.77 0.55 -11.75
N VAL A 104 5.72 1.37 -11.69
CA VAL A 104 4.69 1.28 -10.67
C VAL A 104 3.30 1.32 -11.28
N LYS A 105 2.38 0.53 -10.73
CA LYS A 105 0.96 0.57 -11.09
C LYS A 105 0.10 0.76 -9.85
N LEU A 106 -0.76 1.77 -9.90
CA LEU A 106 -1.85 1.95 -8.93
C LEU A 106 -3.15 1.40 -9.54
N ASP A 107 -3.71 0.35 -8.95
CA ASP A 107 -4.87 -0.40 -9.45
C ASP A 107 -6.00 -0.37 -8.41
N LEU A 108 -6.82 0.67 -8.50
CA LEU A 108 -7.87 0.99 -7.53
C LEU A 108 -9.24 0.47 -7.95
N TYR A 109 -10.06 0.11 -6.96
CA TYR A 109 -11.36 -0.51 -7.15
C TYR A 109 -12.48 0.31 -6.52
N GLU A 110 -13.39 0.80 -7.36
CA GLU A 110 -14.57 1.57 -6.94
C GLU A 110 -15.44 0.76 -5.97
N GLY A 111 -15.88 1.43 -4.91
CA GLY A 111 -16.78 0.83 -3.92
C GLY A 111 -16.18 -0.26 -3.02
N MET A 112 -14.93 -0.68 -3.25
CA MET A 112 -14.27 -1.74 -2.48
C MET A 112 -13.66 -1.25 -1.16
N ILE A 113 -13.63 -2.17 -0.19
CA ILE A 113 -13.17 -1.96 1.19
C ILE A 113 -11.74 -2.47 1.41
N HIS A 114 -11.19 -2.24 2.59
CA HIS A 114 -9.87 -2.72 2.99
C HIS A 114 -9.74 -4.24 2.85
N ASN A 115 -8.68 -4.66 2.17
CA ASN A 115 -8.39 -6.05 1.85
C ASN A 115 -9.54 -6.80 1.16
N PHE A 116 -10.31 -6.13 0.29
CA PHE A 116 -11.42 -6.76 -0.43
C PHE A 116 -11.07 -8.05 -1.19
N PRO A 117 -9.85 -8.28 -1.74
CA PRO A 117 -9.56 -9.53 -2.44
C PRO A 117 -9.71 -10.78 -1.56
N ASP A 118 -9.45 -10.64 -0.26
CA ASP A 118 -9.57 -11.72 0.73
C ASP A 118 -10.90 -11.66 1.50
N ARG A 119 -11.40 -10.44 1.79
CA ARG A 119 -12.62 -10.27 2.62
C ARG A 119 -13.91 -10.59 1.87
N ILE A 120 -13.92 -10.38 0.56
CA ILE A 120 -15.08 -10.63 -0.30
C ILE A 120 -14.60 -11.37 -1.56
N PRO A 121 -14.06 -12.60 -1.40
CA PRO A 121 -13.30 -13.26 -2.46
C PRO A 121 -14.15 -13.56 -3.70
N ASP A 122 -15.45 -13.74 -3.54
CA ASP A 122 -16.38 -14.06 -4.64
C ASP A 122 -16.86 -12.81 -5.42
N ALA A 123 -16.51 -11.60 -4.97
CA ALA A 123 -16.80 -10.38 -5.71
C ALA A 123 -16.06 -10.37 -7.07
N PRO A 124 -16.70 -9.91 -8.17
CA PRO A 124 -16.04 -9.78 -9.46
C PRO A 124 -14.73 -8.96 -9.39
N GLU A 125 -14.72 -7.91 -8.57
CA GLU A 125 -13.57 -7.07 -8.30
C GLU A 125 -12.43 -7.85 -7.65
N ALA A 126 -12.72 -8.67 -6.64
CA ALA A 126 -11.74 -9.48 -5.92
C ALA A 126 -11.10 -10.54 -6.83
N ILE A 127 -11.91 -11.16 -7.69
CA ILE A 127 -11.43 -12.10 -8.71
C ILE A 127 -10.52 -11.37 -9.70
N ALA A 128 -10.94 -10.22 -10.22
CA ALA A 128 -10.15 -9.41 -11.15
C ALA A 128 -8.83 -8.92 -10.53
N ALA A 129 -8.84 -8.48 -9.26
CA ALA A 129 -7.64 -8.04 -8.53
C ALA A 129 -6.60 -9.14 -8.43
N ARG A 130 -7.02 -10.35 -8.01
CA ARG A 130 -6.13 -11.52 -7.91
C ARG A 130 -5.62 -11.98 -9.27
N GLN A 131 -6.44 -11.91 -10.32
CA GLN A 131 -5.99 -12.20 -11.69
C GLN A 131 -4.93 -11.21 -12.18
N LYS A 132 -5.11 -9.90 -11.94
CA LYS A 132 -4.13 -8.88 -12.30
C LYS A 132 -2.84 -9.01 -11.48
N MET A 133 -2.94 -9.34 -10.20
CA MET A 133 -1.79 -9.65 -9.34
C MET A 133 -0.97 -10.81 -9.91
N ARG A 134 -1.65 -11.92 -10.24
CA ARG A 134 -1.00 -13.07 -10.88
C ARG A 134 -0.32 -12.68 -12.20
N ALA A 135 -1.00 -11.93 -13.06
CA ALA A 135 -0.43 -11.48 -14.33
C ALA A 135 0.82 -10.60 -14.14
N PHE A 136 0.79 -9.67 -13.17
CA PHE A 136 1.92 -8.83 -12.81
C PHE A 136 3.12 -9.65 -12.34
N LEU A 137 2.88 -10.65 -11.48
CA LEU A 137 3.92 -11.56 -11.02
C LEU A 137 4.51 -12.38 -12.18
N HIS A 138 3.69 -12.96 -13.07
CA HIS A 138 4.21 -13.69 -14.24
C HIS A 138 5.12 -12.82 -15.11
N GLN A 139 4.68 -11.60 -15.40
CA GLN A 139 5.43 -10.65 -16.23
C GLN A 139 6.84 -10.37 -15.68
N HIS A 140 6.99 -10.29 -14.36
CA HIS A 140 8.25 -9.88 -13.72
C HIS A 140 9.07 -11.04 -13.14
N LEU A 141 8.45 -12.18 -12.86
CA LEU A 141 9.14 -13.38 -12.36
C LEU A 141 9.61 -14.30 -13.50
N GLY A 142 9.19 -14.06 -14.75
CA GLY A 142 9.53 -14.91 -15.88
C GLY A 142 8.90 -16.31 -15.80
N LEU A 143 7.71 -16.40 -15.18
CA LEU A 143 6.92 -17.62 -15.00
C LEU A 143 5.86 -17.80 -16.09
#